data_AF-A0A420YYH7-F1
#
_entry.id   AF-A0A420YYH7-F1
#
_cell.length_a   1.000
_cell.length_b   1.000
_cell.length_c   1.000
_cell.angle_alpha   90.00
_cell.angle_beta   90.00
_cell.angle_gamma   90.00
#
_symmetry.space_group_name_H-M   'P 1'
#
loop_
_entity.id
_entity.type
_entity.pdbx_description
1 polymer ?
#
loop_
_entity_poly.entity_id
_entity_poly.type
_entity_poly.pdbx_seq_one_letter_code
_entity_poly.pdbx_strand_id
1 'polypeptide(L)'
;MANKNLKEAKAAKNDEFYTQYHDIESEMNAYIEYNPNVFRGKTILLPCDDPEWSNFTRYFVAKFEELGIKKLISTSFAQESKNYKSDWQPSLFETEDPRFRADKTAICGKIFTLTRDINKNGRIDIDDLEWAYLEGTGDFRSPEVTALRDEADVIITNPPFSLFREFLAWIVEGKKQFAIIGNMNAITYKEVFPLIKENKMWLGATGNGKDMVFGIPQGAKVRDEDRQKAARLGYVGNYTRLGNSCWYSNIEHGRRHQPLALMTMEDNLRYNKKMKGKQSYDRYDNYDAIEVPFTDAIPSDYEGVMGVPISFLDKYCPEQFEILGCR
;
A
#
# COMPACT_ATOMS: atom_id res chain seq x y z
N MET A 1 -35.02 -11.16 -4.67
CA MET A 1 -33.85 -11.97 -5.10
C MET A 1 -32.59 -11.14 -5.41
N ALA A 2 -32.40 -9.94 -4.85
CA ALA A 2 -31.26 -9.06 -5.18
C ALA A 2 -30.09 -9.09 -4.14
N ASN A 3 -30.28 -9.66 -2.95
CA ASN A 3 -29.29 -9.64 -1.87
C ASN A 3 -28.40 -10.89 -1.74
N LYS A 4 -28.71 -11.99 -2.46
CA LYS A 4 -27.85 -13.19 -2.47
C LYS A 4 -26.61 -12.97 -3.33
N ASN A 5 -26.76 -12.41 -4.53
CA ASN A 5 -25.66 -12.16 -5.46
C ASN A 5 -24.62 -11.16 -4.93
N LEU A 6 -25.02 -10.15 -4.14
CA LEU A 6 -24.09 -9.22 -3.48
C LEU A 6 -23.28 -9.87 -2.34
N LYS A 7 -23.88 -10.83 -1.62
CA LYS A 7 -23.18 -11.62 -0.59
C LYS A 7 -22.25 -12.66 -1.22
N GLU A 8 -22.67 -13.34 -2.28
CA GLU A 8 -21.84 -14.28 -3.04
C GLU A 8 -20.67 -13.58 -3.76
N ALA A 9 -20.89 -12.37 -4.29
CA ALA A 9 -19.82 -11.53 -4.86
C ALA A 9 -18.86 -10.97 -3.81
N LYS A 10 -19.28 -10.82 -2.55
CA LYS A 10 -18.39 -10.51 -1.41
C LYS A 10 -17.61 -11.74 -0.93
N ALA A 11 -18.23 -12.92 -0.92
CA ALA A 11 -17.60 -14.16 -0.48
C ALA A 11 -16.59 -14.73 -1.50
N ALA A 12 -16.68 -14.33 -2.78
CA ALA A 12 -15.78 -14.76 -3.85
C ALA A 12 -14.65 -13.77 -4.18
N LYS A 13 -14.46 -12.71 -3.37
CA LYS A 13 -13.35 -11.78 -3.58
C LYS A 13 -12.06 -12.41 -3.06
N ASN A 14 -11.23 -12.86 -3.99
CA ASN A 14 -9.84 -13.14 -3.70
C ASN A 14 -9.15 -11.81 -3.33
N ASP A 15 -8.67 -11.73 -2.09
CA ASP A 15 -7.95 -10.57 -1.57
C ASP A 15 -6.42 -10.78 -1.59
N GLU A 16 -5.94 -11.87 -2.18
CA GLU A 16 -4.51 -12.07 -2.41
C GLU A 16 -4.08 -11.40 -3.71
N PHE A 17 -3.37 -10.29 -3.54
CA PHE A 17 -2.76 -9.53 -4.61
C PHE A 17 -1.26 -9.40 -4.35
N TYR A 18 -0.44 -10.04 -5.20
CA TYR A 18 1.01 -10.00 -5.08
C TYR A 18 1.56 -8.76 -5.79
N THR A 19 2.05 -7.79 -5.00
CA THR A 19 2.64 -6.55 -5.51
C THR A 19 3.90 -6.84 -6.33
N GLN A 20 4.09 -6.12 -7.43
CA GLN A 20 5.29 -6.29 -8.26
C GLN A 20 6.51 -5.66 -7.60
N TYR A 21 7.68 -6.27 -7.80
CA TYR A 21 8.95 -5.79 -7.25
C TYR A 21 9.23 -4.32 -7.63
N HIS A 22 9.04 -3.95 -8.90
CA HIS A 22 9.32 -2.60 -9.39
C HIS A 22 8.40 -1.53 -8.76
N ASP A 23 7.16 -1.87 -8.40
CA ASP A 23 6.25 -0.95 -7.71
C ASP A 23 6.74 -0.68 -6.29
N ILE A 24 7.22 -1.71 -5.59
CA ILE A 24 7.82 -1.61 -4.25
C ILE A 24 9.09 -0.79 -4.31
N GLU A 25 10.01 -1.14 -5.22
CA GLU A 25 11.27 -0.44 -5.41
C GLU A 25 11.07 1.05 -5.73
N SER A 26 10.13 1.37 -6.62
CA SER A 26 9.84 2.77 -6.99
C SER A 26 9.31 3.58 -5.80
N GLU A 27 8.43 2.99 -4.97
CA GLU A 27 7.91 3.65 -3.78
C GLU A 27 8.99 3.83 -2.71
N MET A 28 9.75 2.78 -2.41
CA MET A 28 10.79 2.83 -1.37
C MET A 28 11.92 3.79 -1.76
N ASN A 29 12.31 3.81 -3.04
CA ASN A 29 13.32 4.74 -3.54
C ASN A 29 12.89 6.21 -3.34
N ALA A 30 11.61 6.53 -3.50
CA ALA A 30 11.13 7.90 -3.27
C ALA A 30 11.29 8.35 -1.80
N TYR A 31 11.17 7.43 -0.84
CA TYR A 31 11.45 7.70 0.58
C TYR A 31 12.96 7.84 0.83
N ILE A 32 13.78 6.98 0.23
CA ILE A 32 15.24 6.96 0.38
C ILE A 32 15.87 8.22 -0.25
N GLU A 33 15.36 8.65 -1.42
CA GLU A 33 15.79 9.88 -2.09
C GLU A 33 15.55 11.12 -1.21
N TYR A 34 14.45 11.14 -0.45
CA TYR A 34 14.15 12.21 0.49
C TYR A 34 14.99 12.11 1.76
N ASN A 35 15.12 10.92 2.34
CA ASN A 35 15.94 10.65 3.51
C ASN A 35 16.72 9.33 3.33
N PRO A 36 18.03 9.39 3.02
CA PRO A 36 18.85 8.19 2.80
C PRO A 36 18.99 7.26 4.02
N ASN A 37 18.62 7.74 5.21
CA ASN A 37 18.69 6.97 6.46
C ASN A 37 17.32 6.54 6.97
N VAL A 38 16.25 6.67 6.17
CA VAL A 38 14.87 6.38 6.60
C VAL A 38 14.72 4.97 7.19
N PHE A 39 15.46 3.98 6.67
CA PHE A 39 15.44 2.58 7.13
C PHE A 39 16.67 2.18 7.97
N ARG A 40 17.67 3.06 8.11
CA ARG A 40 18.93 2.72 8.77
C ARG A 40 18.72 2.47 10.26
N GLY A 41 19.20 1.32 10.73
CA GLY A 41 19.08 0.88 12.12
C GLY A 41 17.65 0.52 12.54
N LYS A 42 16.70 0.46 11.59
CA LYS A 42 15.30 0.19 11.88
C LYS A 42 14.98 -1.30 11.85
N THR A 43 13.98 -1.67 12.65
CA THR A 43 13.29 -2.95 12.55
C THR A 43 12.09 -2.79 11.63
N ILE A 44 12.04 -3.56 10.54
CA ILE A 44 10.94 -3.51 9.56
C ILE A 44 10.09 -4.76 9.70
N LEU A 45 8.77 -4.58 9.81
CA LEU A 45 7.79 -5.65 9.81
C LEU A 45 7.00 -5.65 8.49
N LEU A 46 6.98 -6.81 7.84
CA LEU A 46 6.26 -7.12 6.61
C LEU A 46 5.18 -8.18 6.92
N PRO A 47 4.04 -7.79 7.51
CA PRO A 47 3.03 -8.77 7.87
C PRO A 47 2.25 -9.21 6.63
N CYS A 48 1.79 -10.46 6.61
CA CYS A 48 1.12 -11.09 5.45
C CYS A 48 2.04 -11.37 4.25
N ASP A 49 3.35 -11.27 4.42
CA ASP A 49 4.35 -11.42 3.37
C ASP A 49 5.15 -12.71 3.52
N ASP A 50 4.67 -13.79 2.92
CA ASP A 50 5.44 -15.04 2.83
C ASP A 50 6.67 -14.82 1.93
N PRO A 51 7.92 -15.04 2.38
CA PRO A 51 9.12 -14.80 1.59
C PRO A 51 9.21 -15.62 0.30
N GLU A 52 8.53 -16.76 0.23
CA GLU A 52 8.49 -17.56 -0.99
C GLU A 52 7.79 -16.84 -2.15
N TRP A 53 6.87 -15.92 -1.85
CA TRP A 53 5.97 -15.32 -2.82
C TRP A 53 5.97 -13.78 -2.79
N SER A 54 6.34 -13.18 -1.67
CA SER A 54 6.28 -11.74 -1.45
C SER A 54 7.53 -11.03 -1.99
N ASN A 55 7.29 -10.12 -2.93
CA ASN A 55 8.33 -9.20 -3.39
C ASN A 55 8.73 -8.17 -2.34
N PHE A 56 7.93 -7.94 -1.27
CA PHE A 56 8.35 -7.07 -0.16
C PHE A 56 9.53 -7.69 0.58
N THR A 57 9.41 -8.96 0.98
CA THR A 57 10.52 -9.65 1.65
C THR A 57 11.73 -9.71 0.73
N ARG A 58 11.55 -10.10 -0.54
CA ARG A 58 12.65 -10.19 -1.50
C ARG A 58 13.38 -8.85 -1.68
N TYR A 59 12.66 -7.74 -1.77
CA TYR A 59 13.25 -6.41 -1.86
C TYR A 59 14.08 -6.07 -0.62
N PHE A 60 13.50 -6.20 0.57
CA PHE A 60 14.19 -5.81 1.81
C PHE A 60 15.34 -6.73 2.20
N VAL A 61 15.28 -8.01 1.86
CA VAL A 61 16.40 -8.94 1.98
C VAL A 61 17.54 -8.52 1.04
N ALA A 62 17.25 -8.31 -0.25
CA ALA A 62 18.26 -7.93 -1.24
C ALA A 62 18.92 -6.57 -0.93
N LYS A 63 18.21 -5.70 -0.20
CA LYS A 63 18.65 -4.35 0.18
C LYS A 63 19.05 -4.24 1.66
N PHE A 64 19.12 -5.35 2.40
CA PHE A 64 19.27 -5.34 3.85
C PHE A 64 20.50 -4.58 4.32
N GLU A 65 21.68 -4.92 3.77
CA GLU A 65 22.95 -4.27 4.10
C GLU A 65 23.04 -2.85 3.55
N GLU A 66 22.58 -2.64 2.31
CA GLU A 66 22.60 -1.33 1.62
C GLU A 66 21.81 -0.28 2.41
N LEU A 67 20.63 -0.65 2.90
CA LEU A 67 19.75 0.21 3.69
C LEU A 67 20.14 0.26 5.17
N GLY A 68 21.08 -0.58 5.60
CA GLY A 68 21.55 -0.67 6.98
C GLY A 68 20.44 -1.08 7.95
N ILE A 69 19.55 -1.99 7.54
CA ILE A 69 18.41 -2.47 8.34
C ILE A 69 18.94 -3.25 9.54
N LYS A 70 18.32 -3.06 10.71
CA LYS A 70 18.71 -3.76 11.94
C LYS A 70 18.14 -5.18 12.00
N LYS A 71 16.85 -5.30 11.65
CA LYS A 71 16.10 -6.54 11.70
C LYS A 71 14.95 -6.47 10.70
N LEU A 72 14.78 -7.52 9.90
CA LEU A 72 13.63 -7.71 9.04
C LEU A 72 12.78 -8.83 9.63
N ILE A 73 11.47 -8.61 9.71
CA ILE A 73 10.50 -9.59 10.20
C ILE A 73 9.41 -9.68 9.14
N SER A 74 9.16 -10.88 8.62
CA SER A 74 8.01 -11.14 7.76
C SER A 74 7.12 -12.19 8.40
N THR A 75 5.80 -12.01 8.35
CA THR A 75 4.86 -13.01 8.84
C THR A 75 3.89 -13.42 7.74
N SER A 76 3.46 -14.68 7.72
CA SER A 76 2.43 -15.15 6.80
C SER A 76 1.29 -15.84 7.54
N PHE A 77 0.09 -15.74 6.96
CA PHE A 77 -1.08 -16.45 7.44
C PHE A 77 -0.94 -17.96 7.24
N ALA A 78 -1.50 -18.73 8.17
CA ALA A 78 -1.74 -20.15 8.01
C ALA A 78 -2.54 -20.44 6.74
N GLN A 79 -2.25 -21.56 6.08
CA GLN A 79 -2.85 -21.87 4.78
C GLN A 79 -4.38 -21.93 4.83
N GLU A 80 -4.95 -22.52 5.88
CA GLU A 80 -6.41 -22.63 6.06
C GLU A 80 -7.07 -21.31 6.49
N SER A 81 -6.29 -20.32 6.93
CA SER A 81 -6.79 -18.99 7.26
C SER A 81 -6.93 -18.09 6.04
N LYS A 82 -6.46 -18.53 4.87
CA LYS A 82 -6.62 -17.82 3.60
C LYS A 82 -8.03 -18.03 3.04
N ASN A 83 -8.66 -16.96 2.57
CA ASN A 83 -10.07 -16.98 2.13
C ASN A 83 -10.34 -17.69 0.78
N TYR A 84 -9.40 -18.49 0.25
CA TYR A 84 -9.58 -19.20 -1.01
C TYR A 84 -8.98 -20.61 -0.95
N LYS A 85 -9.61 -21.54 -1.67
CA LYS A 85 -9.06 -22.88 -1.87
C LYS A 85 -7.92 -22.77 -2.89
N SER A 86 -6.69 -22.81 -2.41
CA SER A 86 -5.50 -22.99 -3.22
C SER A 86 -5.24 -24.48 -3.45
N ASP A 87 -4.77 -24.87 -4.63
CA ASP A 87 -4.01 -26.12 -4.82
C ASP A 87 -2.58 -25.94 -4.28
N TRP A 88 -2.44 -25.33 -3.10
CA TRP A 88 -1.15 -25.01 -2.51
C TRP A 88 -0.41 -26.29 -2.19
N GLN A 89 0.82 -26.37 -2.70
CA GLN A 89 1.78 -27.41 -2.37
C GLN A 89 2.93 -26.71 -1.66
N PRO A 90 3.38 -27.23 -0.50
CA PRO A 90 4.56 -26.67 0.15
C PRO A 90 5.74 -26.75 -0.82
N SER A 91 6.57 -25.71 -0.82
CA SER A 91 7.72 -25.65 -1.73
C SER A 91 8.73 -26.75 -1.40
N LEU A 92 9.64 -27.05 -2.33
CA LEU A 92 10.78 -27.93 -2.02
C LEU A 92 11.63 -27.35 -0.89
N PHE A 93 11.82 -26.03 -0.89
CA PHE A 93 12.51 -25.31 0.19
C PHE A 93 11.85 -25.56 1.56
N GLU A 94 10.52 -25.58 1.61
CA GLU A 94 9.80 -25.86 2.83
C GLU A 94 9.86 -27.34 3.21
N THR A 95 9.55 -28.25 2.29
CA THR A 95 9.46 -29.70 2.59
C THR A 95 10.81 -30.35 2.92
N GLU A 96 11.92 -29.80 2.43
CA GLU A 96 13.27 -30.27 2.74
C GLU A 96 13.80 -29.73 4.08
N ASP A 97 13.14 -28.73 4.67
CA ASP A 97 13.55 -28.19 5.97
C ASP A 97 13.19 -29.16 7.11
N PRO A 98 14.14 -29.52 8.01
CA PRO A 98 13.86 -30.41 9.14
C PRO A 98 12.74 -29.93 10.07
N ARG A 99 12.45 -28.63 10.08
CA ARG A 99 11.39 -27.98 10.87
C ARG A 99 10.01 -28.18 10.26
N PHE A 100 9.90 -28.62 9.00
CA PHE A 100 8.63 -28.81 8.32
C PHE A 100 7.71 -29.78 9.08
N ARG A 101 6.46 -29.36 9.24
CA ARG A 101 5.40 -30.11 9.91
C ARG A 101 4.11 -29.90 9.12
N ALA A 102 3.70 -30.94 8.39
CA ALA A 102 2.51 -30.89 7.52
C ALA A 102 1.21 -30.58 8.29
N ASP A 103 1.12 -31.00 9.55
CA ASP A 103 0.03 -30.69 10.46
C ASP A 103 0.01 -29.20 10.88
N LYS A 104 1.19 -28.60 11.07
CA LYS A 104 1.32 -27.19 11.48
C LYS A 104 1.15 -26.21 10.33
N THR A 105 1.68 -26.51 9.14
CA THR A 105 1.61 -25.55 8.02
C THR A 105 0.18 -25.18 7.59
N ALA A 106 -0.78 -26.07 7.83
CA ALA A 106 -2.18 -25.80 7.55
C ALA A 106 -2.78 -24.75 8.49
N ILE A 107 -2.43 -24.81 9.78
CA ILE A 107 -3.14 -24.10 10.86
C ILE A 107 -2.32 -23.00 11.55
N CYS A 108 -0.99 -23.06 11.45
CA CYS A 108 -0.06 -22.09 12.02
C CYS A 108 0.45 -21.14 10.93
N GLY A 109 0.49 -19.85 11.25
CA GLY A 109 1.23 -18.88 10.46
C GLY A 109 2.74 -19.14 10.54
N LYS A 110 3.51 -18.43 9.74
CA LYS A 110 4.97 -18.50 9.78
C LYS A 110 5.54 -17.13 10.11
N ILE A 111 6.69 -17.14 10.75
CA ILE A 111 7.53 -15.96 10.98
C ILE A 111 8.89 -16.22 10.35
N PHE A 112 9.40 -15.21 9.66
CA PHE A 112 10.71 -15.19 9.05
C PHE A 112 11.47 -13.99 9.58
N THR A 113 12.72 -14.19 10.00
CA THR A 113 13.55 -13.13 10.55
C THR A 113 14.92 -13.11 9.90
N LEU A 114 15.41 -11.90 9.63
CA LEU A 114 16.76 -11.64 9.15
C LEU A 114 17.43 -10.61 10.06
N THR A 115 18.60 -10.94 10.58
CA THR A 115 19.36 -10.04 11.48
C THR A 115 20.84 -9.92 11.13
N ARG A 116 21.40 -10.92 10.43
CA ARG A 116 22.83 -11.02 10.11
C ARG A 116 23.04 -12.10 9.05
N ASP A 117 24.27 -12.17 8.55
CA ASP A 117 24.78 -13.30 7.75
C ASP A 117 24.93 -14.52 8.69
N ILE A 118 24.09 -15.52 8.48
CA ILE A 118 23.97 -16.73 9.32
C ILE A 118 24.86 -17.84 8.76
N ASN A 119 24.84 -17.99 7.43
CA ASN A 119 25.63 -19.00 6.74
C ASN A 119 27.14 -18.64 6.67
N LYS A 120 27.50 -17.40 7.04
CA LYS A 120 28.85 -16.82 7.07
C LYS A 120 29.52 -16.78 5.70
N ASN A 121 28.74 -16.60 4.64
CA ASN A 121 29.25 -16.50 3.27
C ASN A 121 29.83 -15.11 2.94
N GLY A 122 29.69 -14.14 3.85
CA GLY A 122 30.18 -12.77 3.73
C GLY A 122 29.17 -11.80 3.09
N ARG A 123 27.91 -12.21 2.92
CA ARG A 123 26.79 -11.41 2.40
C ARG A 123 25.52 -11.79 3.15
N ILE A 124 24.58 -10.85 3.27
CA ILE A 124 23.24 -11.15 3.78
C ILE A 124 22.31 -11.36 2.59
N ASP A 125 21.70 -12.55 2.49
CA ASP A 125 20.77 -12.89 1.42
C ASP A 125 19.56 -13.70 1.91
N ILE A 126 18.79 -14.26 0.96
CA ILE A 126 17.56 -15.00 1.26
C ILE A 126 17.82 -16.30 2.01
N ASP A 127 19.01 -16.89 1.86
CA ASP A 127 19.40 -18.13 2.52
C ASP A 127 19.73 -17.91 4.01
N ASP A 128 19.88 -16.66 4.44
CA ASP A 128 20.04 -16.27 5.85
C ASP A 128 18.70 -16.05 6.58
N LEU A 129 17.55 -16.23 5.91
CA LEU A 129 16.26 -16.14 6.58
C LEU A 129 16.04 -17.31 7.54
N GLU A 130 15.91 -16.99 8.82
CA GLU A 130 15.45 -17.96 9.81
C GLU A 130 13.93 -17.97 9.85
N TRP A 131 13.33 -19.15 9.81
CA TRP A 131 11.89 -19.28 9.91
C TRP A 131 11.44 -20.24 11.02
N ALA A 132 10.25 -19.97 11.53
CA ALA A 132 9.54 -20.79 12.50
C ALA A 132 8.02 -20.70 12.29
N TYR A 133 7.29 -21.66 12.85
CA TYR A 133 5.83 -21.54 12.98
C TYR A 133 5.48 -20.57 14.11
N LEU A 134 4.49 -19.72 13.86
CA LEU A 134 3.77 -18.98 14.90
C LEU A 134 2.91 -19.93 15.73
N GLU A 135 2.51 -19.51 16.92
CA GLU A 135 1.61 -20.29 17.77
C GLU A 135 0.18 -20.28 17.20
N GLY A 136 -0.23 -19.12 16.67
CA GLY A 136 -1.52 -18.90 16.04
C GLY A 136 -1.46 -18.90 14.52
N THR A 137 -2.50 -18.34 13.92
CA THR A 137 -2.73 -18.35 12.47
C THR A 137 -1.91 -17.31 11.70
N GLY A 138 -1.12 -16.48 12.36
CA GLY A 138 -0.44 -15.34 11.73
C GLY A 138 -1.34 -14.14 11.45
N ASP A 139 -2.56 -14.11 11.99
CA ASP A 139 -3.42 -12.93 11.94
C ASP A 139 -2.75 -11.74 12.62
N PHE A 140 -2.69 -10.59 11.94
CA PHE A 140 -2.07 -9.39 12.48
C PHE A 140 -2.71 -8.89 13.78
N ARG A 141 -3.98 -9.25 14.01
CA ARG A 141 -4.73 -8.94 15.24
C ARG A 141 -4.36 -9.84 16.41
N SER A 142 -3.60 -10.91 16.18
CA SER A 142 -3.17 -11.82 17.24
C SER A 142 -2.21 -11.14 18.21
N PRO A 143 -2.16 -11.56 19.48
CA PRO A 143 -1.19 -11.04 20.45
C PRO A 143 0.27 -11.22 20.01
N GLU A 144 0.59 -12.35 19.38
CA GLU A 144 1.95 -12.64 18.89
C GLU A 144 2.39 -11.68 17.78
N VAL A 145 1.54 -11.41 16.77
CA VAL A 145 1.89 -10.48 15.69
C VAL A 145 1.82 -9.03 16.16
N THR A 146 0.94 -8.73 17.11
CA THR A 146 0.90 -7.41 17.77
C THR A 146 2.17 -7.14 18.58
N ALA A 147 2.76 -8.15 19.24
CA ALA A 147 4.05 -7.99 19.89
C ALA A 147 5.18 -7.67 18.88
N LEU A 148 5.15 -8.28 17.69
CA LEU A 148 6.08 -7.96 16.60
C LEU A 148 5.89 -6.54 16.07
N ARG A 149 4.64 -6.08 15.94
CA ARG A 149 4.33 -4.67 15.64
C ARG A 149 5.00 -3.77 16.65
N ASP A 150 4.83 -4.07 17.93
CA ASP A 150 5.33 -3.24 19.02
C ASP A 150 6.87 -3.18 19.03
N GLU A 151 7.56 -4.26 18.64
CA GLU A 151 9.01 -4.28 18.39
C GLU A 151 9.43 -3.45 17.16
N ALA A 152 8.64 -3.48 16.09
CA ALA A 152 9.00 -2.86 14.82
C ALA A 152 8.99 -1.33 14.87
N ASP A 153 9.84 -0.70 14.05
CA ASP A 153 9.84 0.75 13.83
C ASP A 153 8.96 1.14 12.63
N VAL A 154 8.99 0.31 11.58
CA VAL A 154 8.33 0.57 10.29
C VAL A 154 7.54 -0.66 9.84
N ILE A 155 6.34 -0.45 9.29
CA ILE A 155 5.47 -1.50 8.75
C ILE A 155 5.20 -1.25 7.27
N ILE A 156 5.56 -2.21 6.41
CA ILE A 156 5.46 -2.03 4.95
C ILE A 156 4.85 -3.28 4.35
N THR A 157 3.69 -3.18 3.70
CA THR A 157 3.03 -4.35 3.10
C THR A 157 1.88 -4.00 2.16
N ASN A 158 1.35 -4.99 1.46
CA ASN A 158 0.04 -4.96 0.83
C ASN A 158 -0.98 -5.73 1.71
N PRO A 159 -1.68 -5.06 2.64
CA PRO A 159 -2.64 -5.75 3.50
C PRO A 159 -3.84 -6.26 2.69
N PRO A 160 -4.55 -7.29 3.17
CA PRO A 160 -5.81 -7.70 2.55
C PRO A 160 -6.78 -6.52 2.44
N PHE A 161 -7.25 -6.23 1.22
CA PHE A 161 -8.07 -5.03 0.98
C PHE A 161 -9.38 -5.03 1.78
N SER A 162 -9.93 -6.20 2.09
CA SER A 162 -11.10 -6.35 2.96
C SER A 162 -10.85 -5.94 4.40
N LEU A 163 -9.61 -6.04 4.89
CA LEU A 163 -9.20 -5.75 6.27
C LEU A 163 -8.48 -4.40 6.39
N PHE A 164 -8.37 -3.61 5.32
CA PHE A 164 -7.59 -2.36 5.28
C PHE A 164 -7.88 -1.41 6.45
N ARG A 165 -9.15 -1.21 6.82
CA ARG A 165 -9.53 -0.30 7.94
C ARG A 165 -9.05 -0.82 9.30
N GLU A 166 -9.21 -2.11 9.54
CA GLU A 166 -8.77 -2.77 10.77
C GLU A 166 -7.25 -2.78 10.85
N PHE A 167 -6.59 -3.03 9.72
CA PHE A 167 -5.14 -3.01 9.60
C PHE A 167 -4.55 -1.62 9.84
N LEU A 168 -5.12 -0.58 9.23
CA LEU A 168 -4.69 0.80 9.46
C LEU A 168 -4.88 1.21 10.92
N ALA A 169 -6.02 0.89 11.53
CA ALA A 169 -6.26 1.17 12.95
C ALA A 169 -5.20 0.50 13.84
N TRP A 170 -4.87 -0.76 13.56
CA TRP A 170 -3.84 -1.52 14.26
C TRP A 170 -2.44 -0.92 14.13
N ILE A 171 -2.06 -0.40 12.96
CA ILE A 171 -0.78 0.30 12.76
C ILE A 171 -0.76 1.63 13.53
N VAL A 172 -1.83 2.42 13.41
CA VAL A 172 -1.93 3.76 14.00
C VAL A 172 -1.91 3.68 15.53
N GLU A 173 -2.57 2.69 16.12
CA GLU A 173 -2.50 2.40 17.55
C GLU A 173 -1.06 2.15 18.01
N GLY A 174 -0.29 1.39 17.23
CA GLY A 174 1.13 1.13 17.48
C GLY A 174 2.05 2.34 17.25
N LYS A 175 1.54 3.46 16.70
CA LYS A 175 2.32 4.67 16.38
C LYS A 175 3.53 4.39 15.48
N LYS A 176 3.37 3.49 14.50
CA LYS A 176 4.46 3.06 13.63
C LYS A 176 4.60 3.96 12.41
N GLN A 177 5.80 4.03 11.87
CA GLN A 177 5.95 4.50 10.49
C GLN A 177 5.43 3.40 9.56
N PHE A 178 4.82 3.75 8.44
CA PHE A 178 4.27 2.76 7.52
C PHE A 178 4.18 3.24 6.09
N ALA A 179 4.17 2.26 5.17
CA ALA A 179 3.77 2.40 3.78
C ALA A 179 2.94 1.17 3.37
N ILE A 180 1.65 1.35 3.12
CA ILE A 180 0.71 0.25 2.86
C ILE A 180 -0.08 0.51 1.59
N ILE A 181 -0.42 -0.56 0.87
CA ILE A 181 -1.27 -0.43 -0.32
C ILE A 181 -2.74 -0.50 0.10
N GLY A 182 -3.56 0.36 -0.48
CA GLY A 182 -5.00 0.35 -0.28
C GLY A 182 -5.74 0.77 -1.53
N ASN A 183 -7.07 0.80 -1.40
CA ASN A 183 -7.92 1.36 -2.43
C ASN A 183 -8.00 2.89 -2.31
N MET A 184 -7.94 3.63 -3.41
CA MET A 184 -8.09 5.09 -3.46
C MET A 184 -9.43 5.55 -2.84
N ASN A 185 -10.48 4.73 -2.93
CA ASN A 185 -11.76 5.04 -2.31
C ASN A 185 -11.69 5.06 -0.77
N ALA A 186 -10.64 4.50 -0.17
CA ALA A 186 -10.46 4.52 1.28
C ALA A 186 -10.15 5.92 1.82
N ILE A 187 -9.67 6.86 0.98
CA ILE A 187 -9.39 8.24 1.37
C ILE A 187 -10.57 8.88 2.12
N THR A 188 -11.81 8.65 1.66
CA THR A 188 -13.01 9.28 2.22
C THR A 188 -13.60 8.52 3.41
N TYR A 189 -12.96 7.42 3.84
CA TYR A 189 -13.42 6.66 4.99
C TYR A 189 -13.26 7.47 6.27
N LYS A 190 -14.20 7.29 7.21
CA LYS A 190 -14.26 8.04 8.47
C LYS A 190 -13.01 7.85 9.33
N GLU A 191 -12.36 6.70 9.19
CA GLU A 191 -11.15 6.34 9.92
C GLU A 191 -9.86 6.81 9.21
N VAL A 192 -9.94 7.16 7.93
CA VAL A 192 -8.79 7.48 7.06
C VAL A 192 -8.66 8.99 6.86
N PHE A 193 -9.74 9.65 6.44
CA PHE A 193 -9.69 11.08 6.09
C PHE A 193 -9.20 11.98 7.24
N PRO A 194 -9.58 11.76 8.52
CA PRO A 194 -9.05 12.56 9.62
C PRO A 194 -7.53 12.49 9.74
N LEU A 195 -6.91 11.34 9.47
CA LEU A 195 -5.45 11.19 9.50
C LEU A 195 -4.79 12.02 8.39
N ILE A 196 -5.41 12.09 7.21
CA ILE A 196 -4.92 12.91 6.10
C ILE A 196 -5.07 14.39 6.43
N LYS A 197 -6.26 14.79 6.89
CA LYS A 197 -6.55 16.18 7.28
C LYS A 197 -5.62 16.68 8.38
N GLU A 198 -5.36 15.86 9.39
CA GLU A 198 -4.46 16.19 10.52
C GLU A 198 -2.98 16.00 10.17
N ASN A 199 -2.66 15.73 8.90
CA ASN A 199 -1.30 15.59 8.40
C ASN A 199 -0.51 14.44 9.07
N LYS A 200 -1.20 13.39 9.51
CA LYS A 200 -0.64 12.17 10.14
C LYS A 200 -0.42 11.03 9.15
N MET A 201 -0.98 11.16 7.94
CA MET A 201 -0.88 10.21 6.84
C MET A 201 -1.09 10.95 5.51
N TRP A 202 -0.52 10.45 4.43
CA TRP A 202 -0.65 10.97 3.07
C TRP A 202 -0.67 9.81 2.06
N LEU A 203 -0.94 10.14 0.80
CA LEU A 203 -0.72 9.19 -0.29
C LEU A 203 0.77 9.05 -0.55
N GLY A 204 1.22 7.86 -0.92
CA GLY A 204 2.62 7.60 -1.24
C GLY A 204 3.10 8.33 -2.49
N ALA A 205 4.37 8.15 -2.84
CA ALA A 205 4.99 8.86 -3.96
C ALA A 205 4.59 8.31 -5.34
N THR A 206 4.17 7.06 -5.41
CA THR A 206 3.89 6.32 -6.65
C THR A 206 2.52 5.62 -6.59
N GLY A 207 2.13 4.94 -7.68
CA GLY A 207 0.85 4.21 -7.76
C GLY A 207 -0.43 5.07 -7.78
N ASN A 208 -0.37 6.34 -7.38
CA ASN A 208 -1.56 7.18 -7.28
C ASN A 208 -2.19 7.47 -8.66
N GLY A 209 -3.43 7.00 -8.85
CA GLY A 209 -4.19 7.25 -10.08
C GLY A 209 -3.63 6.56 -11.32
N LYS A 210 -2.70 5.61 -11.13
CA LYS A 210 -2.12 4.79 -12.19
C LYS A 210 -2.55 3.33 -12.03
N ASP A 211 -2.50 2.60 -13.14
CA ASP A 211 -2.76 1.17 -13.16
C ASP A 211 -1.63 0.43 -12.44
N MET A 212 -1.92 -0.12 -11.26
CA MET A 212 -1.03 -1.09 -10.60
C MET A 212 -1.42 -2.50 -11.03
N VAL A 213 -0.43 -3.35 -11.27
CA VAL A 213 -0.63 -4.75 -11.64
C VAL A 213 -0.27 -5.63 -10.45
N PHE A 214 -1.06 -6.68 -10.23
CA PHE A 214 -0.83 -7.62 -9.14
C PHE A 214 -0.82 -9.04 -9.69
N GLY A 215 0.11 -9.86 -9.20
CA GLY A 215 0.02 -11.30 -9.34
C GLY A 215 -1.19 -11.80 -8.55
N ILE A 216 -1.81 -12.87 -9.02
CA ILE A 216 -2.94 -13.51 -8.35
C ILE A 216 -2.73 -15.03 -8.34
N PRO A 217 -3.31 -15.76 -7.39
CA PRO A 217 -3.28 -17.22 -7.42
C PRO A 217 -3.86 -17.78 -8.71
N GLN A 218 -3.37 -18.95 -9.14
CA GLN A 218 -3.95 -19.65 -10.28
C GLN A 218 -5.43 -19.95 -10.02
N GLY A 219 -6.27 -19.74 -11.04
CA GLY A 219 -7.73 -19.94 -10.92
C GLY A 219 -8.47 -18.79 -10.23
N ALA A 220 -7.79 -17.73 -9.80
CA ALA A 220 -8.44 -16.55 -9.23
C ALA A 220 -9.42 -15.90 -10.22
N LYS A 221 -10.63 -15.62 -9.73
CA LYS A 221 -11.68 -14.95 -10.51
C LYS A 221 -11.37 -13.46 -10.63
N VAL A 222 -11.10 -13.02 -11.85
CA VAL A 222 -10.80 -11.62 -12.18
C VAL A 222 -11.61 -11.23 -13.40
N ARG A 223 -12.03 -9.95 -13.46
CA ARG A 223 -12.73 -9.42 -14.64
C ARG A 223 -11.83 -9.48 -15.86
N ASP A 224 -12.37 -9.94 -16.98
CA ASP A 224 -11.58 -10.07 -18.22
C ASP A 224 -10.95 -8.74 -18.67
N GLU A 225 -11.64 -7.62 -18.44
CA GLU A 225 -11.09 -6.28 -18.71
C GLU A 225 -9.83 -5.97 -17.90
N ASP A 226 -9.78 -6.37 -16.63
CA ASP A 226 -8.61 -6.14 -15.77
C ASP A 226 -7.44 -7.02 -16.22
N ARG A 227 -7.71 -8.28 -16.61
CA ARG A 227 -6.72 -9.19 -17.19
C ARG A 227 -6.18 -8.67 -18.52
N GLN A 228 -7.05 -8.18 -19.42
CA GLN A 228 -6.64 -7.63 -20.71
C GLN A 228 -5.80 -6.37 -20.55
N LYS A 229 -6.13 -5.48 -19.60
CA LYS A 229 -5.30 -4.29 -19.33
C LYS A 229 -3.94 -4.69 -18.75
N ALA A 230 -3.88 -5.67 -17.84
CA ALA A 230 -2.61 -6.20 -17.35
C ALA A 230 -1.74 -6.77 -18.51
N ALA A 231 -2.35 -7.53 -19.43
CA ALA A 231 -1.65 -8.08 -20.59
C ALA A 231 -1.09 -6.99 -21.52
N ARG A 232 -1.83 -5.88 -21.74
CA ARG A 232 -1.33 -4.73 -22.52
C ARG A 232 -0.13 -4.03 -21.86
N LEU A 233 0.01 -4.16 -20.55
CA LEU A 233 1.16 -3.67 -19.78
C LEU A 233 2.31 -4.70 -19.71
N GLY A 234 2.19 -5.83 -20.43
CA GLY A 234 3.21 -6.88 -20.49
C GLY A 234 3.00 -8.04 -19.50
N TYR A 235 1.93 -8.01 -18.69
CA TYR A 235 1.66 -9.03 -17.67
C TYR A 235 0.65 -10.06 -18.17
N VAL A 236 1.15 -11.15 -18.75
CA VAL A 236 0.34 -12.25 -19.29
C VAL A 236 0.25 -13.38 -18.26
N GLY A 237 -0.94 -13.98 -18.11
CA GLY A 237 -1.17 -15.12 -17.23
C GLY A 237 -1.97 -14.77 -15.98
N ASN A 238 -1.47 -15.17 -14.81
CA ASN A 238 -2.13 -14.99 -13.52
C ASN A 238 -1.85 -13.59 -12.94
N TYR A 239 -2.36 -12.58 -13.65
CA TYR A 239 -2.26 -11.18 -13.25
C TYR A 239 -3.62 -10.48 -13.34
N THR A 240 -3.78 -9.45 -12.52
CA THR A 240 -4.89 -8.50 -12.55
C THR A 240 -4.37 -7.08 -12.51
N ARG A 241 -5.18 -6.14 -12.97
CA ARG A 241 -4.90 -4.71 -12.88
C ARG A 241 -5.93 -4.04 -11.98
N LEU A 242 -5.47 -3.25 -11.02
CA LEU A 242 -6.31 -2.37 -10.18
C LEU A 242 -5.90 -0.91 -10.42
N GLY A 243 -6.78 -0.15 -11.09
CA GLY A 243 -6.52 1.27 -11.43
C GLY A 243 -6.86 2.26 -10.32
N ASN A 244 -7.39 1.75 -9.20
CA ASN A 244 -7.73 2.51 -8.00
C ASN A 244 -6.94 2.01 -6.79
N SER A 245 -5.80 1.36 -7.01
CA SER A 245 -4.85 1.08 -5.93
C SER A 245 -3.93 2.29 -5.73
N CYS A 246 -3.50 2.52 -4.50
CA CYS A 246 -2.54 3.55 -4.17
C CYS A 246 -1.80 3.19 -2.88
N TRP A 247 -0.68 3.86 -2.64
CA TRP A 247 0.04 3.79 -1.38
C TRP A 247 -0.54 4.79 -0.38
N TYR A 248 -0.64 4.37 0.88
CA TYR A 248 -0.90 5.20 2.05
C TYR A 248 0.32 5.13 2.95
N SER A 249 0.82 6.29 3.37
CA SER A 249 2.09 6.36 4.08
C SER A 249 2.10 7.50 5.09
N ASN A 250 2.98 7.40 6.09
CA ASN A 250 3.40 8.51 6.94
C ASN A 250 4.93 8.69 6.91
N ILE A 251 5.57 8.18 5.86
CA ILE A 251 7.00 8.34 5.56
C ILE A 251 7.14 9.46 4.51
N GLU A 252 8.02 10.43 4.79
CA GLU A 252 8.16 11.60 3.93
C GLU A 252 8.79 11.26 2.58
N HIS A 253 8.37 11.96 1.53
CA HIS A 253 8.91 11.85 0.18
C HIS A 253 8.93 13.21 -0.52
N GLY A 254 9.83 13.39 -1.49
CA GLY A 254 10.04 14.68 -2.14
C GLY A 254 8.78 15.28 -2.81
N ARG A 255 7.97 14.45 -3.47
CA ARG A 255 6.75 14.93 -4.16
C ARG A 255 5.75 15.64 -3.25
N ARG A 256 5.71 15.28 -1.96
CA ARG A 256 4.83 15.89 -0.98
C ARG A 256 5.19 17.33 -0.69
N HIS A 257 6.45 17.71 -0.89
CA HIS A 257 6.93 19.08 -0.68
C HIS A 257 7.14 19.81 -2.01
N GLN A 258 6.46 19.38 -3.06
CA GLN A 258 6.51 20.01 -4.37
C GLN A 258 5.25 20.85 -4.60
N PRO A 259 5.33 22.19 -4.45
CA PRO A 259 4.20 23.06 -4.78
C PRO A 259 3.78 22.90 -6.23
N LEU A 260 2.48 22.93 -6.47
CA LEU A 260 1.92 23.02 -7.81
C LEU A 260 2.27 24.38 -8.42
N ALA A 261 2.71 24.35 -9.67
CA ALA A 261 2.77 25.54 -10.50
C ALA A 261 1.34 25.90 -10.95
N LEU A 262 0.80 26.97 -10.40
CA LEU A 262 -0.58 27.42 -10.61
C LEU A 262 -0.62 28.66 -11.50
N MET A 263 -1.72 28.80 -12.23
CA MET A 263 -2.04 30.00 -13.02
C MET A 263 -3.00 30.88 -12.23
N THR A 264 -3.08 32.17 -12.57
CA THR A 264 -4.13 33.05 -12.02
C THR A 264 -5.52 32.58 -12.45
N MET A 265 -6.59 33.05 -11.79
CA MET A 265 -7.96 32.78 -12.22
C MET A 265 -8.20 33.19 -13.68
N GLU A 266 -7.72 34.39 -14.08
CA GLU A 266 -7.84 34.89 -15.45
C GLU A 266 -7.12 33.98 -16.45
N ASP A 267 -5.88 33.63 -16.14
CA ASP A 267 -5.07 32.78 -16.99
C ASP A 267 -5.64 31.36 -17.11
N ASN A 268 -6.19 30.81 -16.03
CA ASN A 268 -6.90 29.53 -16.07
C ASN A 268 -8.08 29.58 -17.05
N LEU A 269 -8.95 30.60 -16.96
CA LEU A 269 -10.10 30.74 -17.86
C LEU A 269 -9.69 30.95 -19.32
N ARG A 270 -8.53 31.57 -19.55
CA ARG A 270 -8.02 31.88 -20.90
C ARG A 270 -7.25 30.73 -21.55
N TYR A 271 -6.40 30.04 -20.79
CA TYR A 271 -5.39 29.12 -21.32
C TYR A 271 -5.58 27.67 -20.87
N ASN A 272 -6.24 27.39 -19.74
CA ASN A 272 -6.47 26.01 -19.32
C ASN A 272 -7.48 25.35 -20.26
N LYS A 273 -7.02 24.30 -20.96
CA LYS A 273 -7.80 23.57 -21.97
C LYS A 273 -9.11 22.99 -21.41
N LYS A 274 -9.13 22.64 -20.12
CA LYS A 274 -10.30 22.06 -19.44
C LYS A 274 -11.27 23.11 -18.89
N MET A 275 -10.85 24.37 -18.80
CA MET A 275 -11.69 25.51 -18.41
C MET A 275 -12.24 26.28 -19.61
N LYS A 276 -11.87 25.87 -20.84
CA LYS A 276 -12.28 26.55 -22.07
C LYS A 276 -13.79 26.70 -22.18
N GLY A 277 -14.24 27.93 -22.37
CA GLY A 277 -15.66 28.27 -22.51
C GLY A 277 -16.35 28.64 -21.19
N LYS A 278 -15.70 28.45 -20.04
CA LYS A 278 -16.16 29.06 -18.78
C LYS A 278 -15.82 30.55 -18.78
N GLN A 279 -16.77 31.38 -18.32
CA GLN A 279 -16.56 32.81 -18.13
C GLN A 279 -16.08 33.16 -16.72
N SER A 280 -16.37 32.29 -15.75
CA SER A 280 -15.97 32.42 -14.36
C SER A 280 -15.93 31.04 -13.70
N TYR A 281 -15.37 30.98 -12.49
CA TYR A 281 -15.47 29.80 -11.63
C TYR A 281 -16.87 29.74 -11.01
N ASP A 282 -17.45 28.55 -11.00
CA ASP A 282 -18.72 28.31 -10.32
C ASP A 282 -18.52 28.47 -8.80
N ARG A 283 -19.57 28.86 -8.09
CA ARG A 283 -19.56 29.00 -6.62
C ARG A 283 -20.58 28.07 -6.00
N TYR A 284 -20.30 27.64 -4.78
CA TYR A 284 -21.24 26.86 -3.99
C TYR A 284 -22.35 27.75 -3.40
N ASP A 285 -23.59 27.26 -3.42
CA ASP A 285 -24.74 28.02 -2.88
C ASP A 285 -24.72 28.12 -1.34
N ASN A 286 -24.21 27.09 -0.68
CA ASN A 286 -24.33 26.90 0.78
C ASN A 286 -23.00 27.01 1.54
N TYR A 287 -21.94 27.41 0.86
CA TYR A 287 -20.61 27.50 1.42
C TYR A 287 -19.80 28.51 0.62
N ASP A 288 -19.08 29.41 1.29
CA ASP A 288 -18.31 30.44 0.60
C ASP A 288 -17.02 29.84 0.00
N ALA A 289 -17.18 29.20 -1.14
CA ALA A 289 -16.12 28.54 -1.86
C ALA A 289 -16.38 28.57 -3.37
N ILE A 290 -15.29 28.50 -4.14
CA ILE A 290 -15.34 28.22 -5.58
C ILE A 290 -15.27 26.71 -5.84
N GLU A 291 -15.92 26.27 -6.91
CA GLU A 291 -15.74 24.92 -7.45
C GLU A 291 -14.58 24.91 -8.43
N VAL A 292 -13.57 24.11 -8.12
CA VAL A 292 -12.39 23.89 -8.97
C VAL A 292 -12.50 22.47 -9.53
N PRO A 293 -13.02 22.28 -10.76
CA PRO A 293 -13.33 20.94 -11.27
C PRO A 293 -12.09 20.10 -11.59
N PHE A 294 -10.90 20.71 -11.66
CA PHE A 294 -9.66 20.03 -12.01
C PHE A 294 -8.48 20.57 -11.20
N THR A 295 -7.57 19.70 -10.77
CA THR A 295 -6.36 20.09 -10.03
C THR A 295 -5.50 21.12 -10.77
N ASP A 296 -5.43 21.05 -12.09
CA ASP A 296 -4.67 22.01 -12.91
C ASP A 296 -5.39 23.35 -13.13
N ALA A 297 -6.61 23.50 -12.61
CA ALA A 297 -7.40 24.73 -12.63
C ALA A 297 -7.43 25.43 -11.26
N ILE A 298 -6.66 24.95 -10.27
CA ILE A 298 -6.52 25.65 -8.99
C ILE A 298 -5.86 27.01 -9.26
N PRO A 299 -6.49 28.13 -8.88
CA PRO A 299 -5.94 29.46 -9.08
C PRO A 299 -4.86 29.80 -8.04
N SER A 300 -3.82 30.53 -8.45
CA SER A 300 -2.74 31.01 -7.56
C SER A 300 -3.09 32.27 -6.76
N ASP A 301 -4.12 32.99 -7.17
CA ASP A 301 -4.51 34.32 -6.69
C ASP A 301 -5.84 34.32 -5.91
N TYR A 302 -6.30 33.14 -5.49
CA TYR A 302 -7.51 32.97 -4.68
C TYR A 302 -7.17 32.37 -3.31
N GLU A 303 -7.36 33.17 -2.26
CA GLU A 303 -7.06 32.82 -0.87
C GLU A 303 -8.25 32.18 -0.13
N GLY A 304 -9.40 32.02 -0.80
CA GLY A 304 -10.63 31.49 -0.20
C GLY A 304 -10.68 29.96 -0.22
N VAL A 305 -11.80 29.41 0.27
CA VAL A 305 -11.99 27.96 0.26
C VAL A 305 -12.30 27.45 -1.16
N MET A 306 -11.71 26.32 -1.52
CA MET A 306 -11.87 25.70 -2.83
C MET A 306 -12.39 24.28 -2.69
N GLY A 307 -13.45 23.94 -3.44
CA GLY A 307 -13.81 22.56 -3.70
C GLY A 307 -12.91 22.01 -4.81
N VAL A 308 -12.13 20.95 -4.51
CA VAL A 308 -11.20 20.32 -5.47
C VAL A 308 -11.50 18.82 -5.60
N PRO A 309 -11.13 18.16 -6.71
CA PRO A 309 -11.34 16.73 -6.86
C PRO A 309 -10.47 15.95 -5.88
N ILE A 310 -10.95 14.83 -5.35
CA ILE A 310 -10.20 14.02 -4.37
C ILE A 310 -8.82 13.55 -4.87
N SER A 311 -8.68 13.39 -6.19
CA SER A 311 -7.40 13.05 -6.84
C SER A 311 -6.33 14.13 -6.69
N PHE A 312 -6.68 15.35 -6.27
CA PHE A 312 -5.74 16.39 -5.88
C PHE A 312 -4.76 15.92 -4.79
N LEU A 313 -5.18 15.00 -3.91
CA LEU A 313 -4.34 14.52 -2.81
C LEU A 313 -3.05 13.84 -3.26
N ASP A 314 -2.96 13.36 -4.52
CA ASP A 314 -1.70 12.86 -5.09
C ASP A 314 -0.61 13.94 -5.16
N LYS A 315 -1.05 15.20 -5.34
CA LYS A 315 -0.19 16.38 -5.52
C LYS A 315 -0.32 17.37 -4.37
N TYR A 316 -0.90 16.93 -3.26
CA TYR A 316 -1.08 17.79 -2.10
C TYR A 316 0.26 18.14 -1.48
N CYS A 317 0.49 19.44 -1.32
CA CYS A 317 1.66 20.02 -0.69
C CYS A 317 1.22 20.77 0.58
N PRO A 318 1.59 20.30 1.79
CA PRO A 318 1.14 20.92 3.03
C PRO A 318 1.71 22.33 3.25
N GLU A 319 2.81 22.68 2.58
CA GLU A 319 3.34 24.06 2.58
C GLU A 319 2.55 25.01 1.68
N GLN A 320 1.75 24.49 0.75
CA GLN A 320 0.96 25.28 -0.20
C GLN A 320 -0.52 25.35 0.17
N PHE A 321 -1.07 24.28 0.75
CA PHE A 321 -2.51 24.18 1.00
C PHE A 321 -2.84 23.60 2.37
N GLU A 322 -3.94 24.09 2.95
CA GLU A 322 -4.56 23.52 4.15
C GLU A 322 -5.78 22.68 3.77
N ILE A 323 -5.89 21.46 4.32
CA ILE A 323 -7.08 20.61 4.14
C ILE A 323 -8.13 20.97 5.19
N LEU A 324 -9.23 21.56 4.76
CA LEU A 324 -10.32 21.95 5.67
C LEU A 324 -11.33 20.83 5.94
N GLY A 325 -11.57 19.95 4.97
CA GLY A 325 -12.55 18.88 5.09
C GLY A 325 -12.76 18.09 3.80
N CYS A 326 -13.57 17.05 3.87
CA CYS A 326 -14.11 16.30 2.74
C CYS A 326 -15.62 16.20 2.95
N ARG A 327 -16.39 16.41 1.88
CA ARG A 327 -17.85 16.34 1.88
C ARG A 327 -18.33 15.17 1.04
#